data_AF-A0A1F9BRM2-F1
#
_entry.id   AF-A0A1F9BRM2-F1
#
_cell.length_a   1.000
_cell.length_b   1.000
_cell.length_c   1.000
_cell.angle_alpha   90.00
_cell.angle_beta   90.00
_cell.angle_gamma   90.00
#
_symmetry.space_group_name_H-M   'P 1'
#
loop_
_entity.id
_entity.type
_entity.pdbx_description
1 polymer ?
#
loop_
_entity_poly.entity_id
_entity_poly.type
_entity_poly.pdbx_seq_one_letter_code
_entity_poly.pdbx_strand_id
1 'polypeptide(L)'
;MGKSTGAGPSLAGIREKLAQAIHKKYRVNQAGKKSPDDPAMQSWEQLREDLQESNRQQAEQIPEKLQAVGYGIRPAAGGEPSKMGLTPEELELLARMEHDRWLAEKTRAGWRYGVPRDDAKKLHPCLVPWEQLPEEEKEKDRQAVRQIPGLLAAAHLKIYKLG
;
A
#
# COMPACT_ATOMS: atom_id res chain seq x y z
N MET A 1 -7.65 -32.43 28.72
CA MET A 1 -7.65 -31.04 28.22
C MET A 1 -6.26 -30.68 27.72
N GLY A 2 -6.07 -30.46 26.42
CA GLY A 2 -4.84 -29.88 25.86
C GLY A 2 -5.24 -28.72 24.97
N LYS A 3 -5.14 -27.48 25.46
CA LYS A 3 -5.45 -26.29 24.66
C LYS A 3 -4.35 -26.14 23.62
N SER A 4 -4.79 -26.19 22.36
CA SER A 4 -4.05 -25.88 21.14
C SER A 4 -3.19 -24.63 21.33
N THR A 5 -1.88 -24.79 21.15
CA THR A 5 -0.95 -23.68 20.90
C THR A 5 -1.26 -23.16 19.51
N GLY A 6 -2.05 -22.09 19.41
CA GLY A 6 -2.31 -21.42 18.14
C GLY A 6 -0.99 -20.90 17.58
N ALA A 7 -0.49 -21.53 16.51
CA ALA A 7 0.61 -20.98 15.74
C ALA A 7 0.21 -19.57 15.28
N GLY A 8 1.05 -18.57 15.55
CA GLY A 8 0.85 -17.22 15.04
C GLY A 8 0.69 -17.22 13.50
N PRO A 9 0.05 -16.19 12.92
CA PRO A 9 -0.14 -16.14 11.47
C PRO A 9 1.21 -16.24 10.75
N SER A 10 1.27 -17.05 9.70
CA SER A 10 2.46 -17.17 8.85
C SER A 10 2.78 -15.83 8.17
N LEU A 11 4.03 -15.63 7.73
CA LEU A 11 4.42 -14.44 6.97
C LEU A 11 3.55 -14.25 5.71
N ALA A 12 3.23 -15.34 5.01
CA ALA A 12 2.31 -15.32 3.88
C ALA A 12 0.89 -14.87 4.28
N GLY A 13 0.40 -15.34 5.43
CA GLY A 13 -0.91 -14.90 5.97
C GLY A 13 -0.93 -13.43 6.40
N ILE A 14 0.19 -12.91 6.91
CA ILE A 14 0.34 -11.49 7.25
C ILE A 14 0.34 -10.63 5.98
N ARG A 15 1.12 -11.02 4.96
CA ARG A 15 1.18 -10.37 3.65
C ARG A 15 -0.22 -10.22 3.04
N GLU A 16 -0.98 -11.31 3.01
CA GLU A 16 -2.32 -11.33 2.43
C GLU A 16 -3.29 -10.41 3.19
N LYS A 17 -3.27 -10.45 4.53
CA LYS A 17 -4.10 -9.57 5.37
C LYS A 17 -3.79 -8.09 5.14
N LEU A 18 -2.51 -7.74 5.02
CA LEU A 18 -2.09 -6.38 4.73
C LEU A 18 -2.57 -5.93 3.35
N ALA A 19 -2.42 -6.77 2.32
CA ALA A 19 -2.88 -6.47 0.97
C ALA A 19 -4.40 -6.23 0.89
N GLN A 20 -5.19 -7.08 1.57
CA GLN A 20 -6.64 -6.89 1.67
C GLN A 20 -7.01 -5.60 2.40
N ALA A 21 -6.28 -5.26 3.46
CA ALA A 21 -6.50 -4.02 4.21
C ALA A 21 -6.15 -2.77 3.38
N ILE A 22 -5.08 -2.83 2.59
CA ILE A 22 -4.69 -1.78 1.64
C ILE A 22 -5.81 -1.58 0.63
N HIS A 23 -6.27 -2.64 -0.03
CA HIS A 23 -7.33 -2.56 -1.04
C HIS A 23 -8.64 -2.02 -0.44
N LYS A 24 -9.01 -2.48 0.75
CA LYS A 24 -10.18 -1.97 1.47
C LYS A 24 -10.09 -0.47 1.70
N LYS A 25 -8.93 0.06 2.11
CA LYS A 25 -8.72 1.49 2.31
C LYS A 25 -8.73 2.27 1.00
N TYR A 26 -8.12 1.73 -0.06
CA TYR A 26 -8.18 2.32 -1.40
C TYR A 26 -9.64 2.49 -1.87
N ARG A 27 -10.47 1.44 -1.76
CA ARG A 27 -11.89 1.51 -2.14
C ARG A 27 -12.65 2.58 -1.35
N VAL A 28 -12.38 2.72 -0.05
CA VAL A 28 -12.99 3.77 0.77
C VAL A 28 -12.56 5.16 0.30
N ASN A 29 -11.28 5.38 0.05
CA ASN A 29 -10.74 6.68 -0.37
C ASN A 29 -11.20 7.12 -1.78
N GLN A 30 -11.50 6.16 -2.64
CA GLN A 30 -11.87 6.38 -4.03
C GLN A 30 -13.38 6.30 -4.27
N ALA A 31 -14.17 5.95 -3.25
CA ALA A 31 -15.63 5.99 -3.30
C ALA A 31 -16.11 7.40 -3.68
N GLY A 32 -17.01 7.48 -4.66
CA GLY A 32 -17.53 8.75 -5.20
C GLY A 32 -16.58 9.47 -6.18
N LYS A 33 -15.29 9.11 -6.25
CA LYS A 33 -14.34 9.62 -7.26
C LYS A 33 -14.23 8.73 -8.48
N LYS A 34 -14.35 7.41 -8.28
CA LYS A 34 -14.35 6.39 -9.34
C LYS A 34 -15.75 5.79 -9.47
N SER A 35 -16.07 5.34 -10.69
CA SER A 35 -17.25 4.53 -10.92
C SER A 35 -17.21 3.27 -10.04
N PRO A 36 -18.34 2.83 -9.46
CA PRO A 36 -18.44 1.52 -8.81
C PRO A 36 -18.02 0.35 -9.73
N ASP A 37 -18.18 0.51 -11.04
CA ASP A 37 -17.83 -0.50 -12.05
C ASP A 37 -16.34 -0.44 -12.48
N ASP A 38 -15.57 0.54 -11.98
CA ASP A 38 -14.13 0.61 -12.25
C ASP A 38 -13.45 -0.70 -11.78
N PRO A 39 -12.57 -1.32 -12.58
CA PRO A 39 -11.92 -2.57 -12.21
C PRO A 39 -11.14 -2.51 -10.88
N ALA A 40 -10.66 -1.32 -10.48
CA ALA A 40 -9.99 -1.12 -9.21
C ALA A 40 -10.95 -0.95 -8.02
N MET A 41 -12.26 -0.82 -8.26
CA MET A 41 -13.28 -0.63 -7.21
C MET A 41 -14.00 -1.93 -6.81
N GLN A 42 -13.68 -3.04 -7.47
CA GLN A 42 -14.25 -4.37 -7.21
C GLN A 42 -13.87 -4.91 -5.83
N SER A 43 -14.65 -5.89 -5.32
CA SER A 43 -14.31 -6.64 -4.09
C SER A 43 -12.95 -7.34 -4.23
N TRP A 44 -12.33 -7.76 -3.11
CA TRP A 44 -11.02 -8.43 -3.19
C TRP A 44 -11.10 -9.70 -4.05
N GLU A 45 -12.17 -10.47 -3.87
CA GLU A 45 -12.44 -11.74 -4.56
C GLU A 45 -12.67 -11.56 -6.07
N GLN A 46 -13.17 -10.39 -6.48
CA GLN A 46 -13.43 -10.04 -7.87
C GLN A 46 -12.36 -9.11 -8.46
N LEU A 47 -11.40 -8.68 -7.65
CA LEU A 47 -10.34 -7.78 -8.09
C LEU A 47 -9.44 -8.54 -9.06
N ARG A 48 -9.07 -7.86 -10.16
CA ARG A 48 -8.10 -8.42 -11.11
C ARG A 48 -6.82 -8.83 -10.38
N GLU A 49 -6.24 -9.96 -10.81
CA GLU A 49 -5.06 -10.53 -10.19
C GLU A 49 -3.86 -9.57 -10.17
N ASP A 50 -3.67 -8.78 -11.22
CA ASP A 50 -2.59 -7.80 -11.28
C ASP A 50 -2.75 -6.67 -10.24
N LEU A 51 -3.99 -6.32 -9.91
CA LEU A 51 -4.28 -5.35 -8.85
C LEU A 51 -4.16 -5.99 -7.47
N GLN A 52 -4.57 -7.24 -7.28
CA GLN A 52 -4.30 -7.97 -6.03
C GLN A 52 -2.79 -8.04 -5.79
N GLU A 53 -2.02 -8.39 -6.81
CA GLU A 53 -0.57 -8.49 -6.71
C GLU A 53 0.10 -7.14 -6.44
N SER A 54 -0.40 -6.05 -7.04
CA SER A 54 0.07 -4.68 -6.71
C SER A 54 -0.12 -4.34 -5.22
N ASN A 55 -1.27 -4.71 -4.63
CA ASN A 55 -1.52 -4.52 -3.19
C ASN A 55 -0.59 -5.40 -2.33
N ARG A 56 -0.27 -6.61 -2.79
CA ARG A 56 0.63 -7.51 -2.06
C ARG A 56 2.08 -7.02 -2.11
N GLN A 57 2.55 -6.51 -3.24
CA GLN A 57 3.86 -5.85 -3.35
C GLN A 57 3.95 -4.58 -2.52
N GLN A 58 2.86 -3.82 -2.41
CA GLN A 58 2.80 -2.69 -1.49
C GLN A 58 2.95 -3.14 -0.03
N ALA A 59 2.27 -4.22 0.37
CA ALA A 59 2.40 -4.81 1.71
C ALA A 59 3.82 -5.29 2.01
N GLU A 60 4.48 -5.93 1.03
CA GLU A 60 5.86 -6.40 1.15
C GLU A 60 6.86 -5.27 1.40
N GLN A 61 6.63 -4.08 0.86
CA GLN A 61 7.54 -2.94 1.00
C GLN A 61 7.31 -2.06 2.24
N ILE A 62 6.33 -2.39 3.08
CA ILE A 62 6.08 -1.62 4.31
C ILE A 62 7.31 -1.62 5.25
N PRO A 63 8.00 -2.75 5.52
CA PRO A 63 9.17 -2.76 6.39
C PRO A 63 10.28 -1.82 5.93
N GLU A 64 10.60 -1.78 4.64
CA GLU A 64 11.67 -0.95 4.06
C GLU A 64 11.34 0.53 4.19
N LYS A 65 10.09 0.92 3.92
CA LYS A 65 9.62 2.29 4.16
C LYS A 65 9.77 2.68 5.62
N LEU A 66 9.35 1.83 6.55
CA LEU A 66 9.47 2.12 7.98
C LEU A 66 10.93 2.27 8.43
N GLN A 67 11.81 1.39 7.95
CA GLN A 67 13.24 1.46 8.28
C GLN A 67 13.87 2.76 7.80
N ALA A 68 13.48 3.26 6.62
CA ALA A 68 13.98 4.52 6.06
C ALA A 68 13.71 5.76 6.96
N VAL A 69 12.73 5.67 7.87
CA VAL A 69 12.37 6.74 8.82
C VAL A 69 12.52 6.30 10.28
N GLY A 70 13.36 5.30 10.52
CA GLY A 70 13.74 4.87 11.87
C GLY A 70 12.63 4.14 12.63
N TYR A 71 11.83 3.31 11.94
CA TYR A 71 10.83 2.44 12.55
C TYR A 71 11.02 0.97 12.17
N GLY A 72 10.66 0.08 13.09
CA GLY A 72 10.51 -1.36 12.84
C GLY A 72 9.08 -1.83 13.10
N ILE A 73 8.78 -3.09 12.75
CA ILE A 73 7.49 -3.74 12.99
C ILE A 73 7.65 -4.89 13.97
N ARG A 74 6.67 -5.08 14.87
CA ARG A 74 6.59 -6.25 15.75
C ARG A 74 5.15 -6.73 15.93
N PRO A 75 4.93 -8.01 16.28
CA PRO A 75 3.61 -8.50 16.66
C PRO A 75 2.97 -7.70 17.80
N ALA A 76 1.64 -7.62 17.76
CA ALA A 76 0.80 -7.05 18.80
C ALA A 76 -0.41 -7.95 19.04
N ALA A 77 -0.98 -7.92 20.24
CA ALA A 77 -2.20 -8.67 20.56
C ALA A 77 -3.49 -8.09 19.90
N GLY A 78 -3.33 -7.25 18.86
CA GLY A 78 -4.36 -6.34 18.35
C GLY A 78 -4.37 -4.99 19.09
N GLY A 79 -5.31 -4.12 18.71
CA GLY A 79 -5.51 -2.81 19.33
C GLY A 79 -5.41 -1.64 18.34
N GLU A 80 -5.45 -0.44 18.90
CA GLU A 80 -5.43 0.81 18.14
C GLU A 80 -4.15 0.98 17.29
N PRO A 81 -4.24 1.66 16.13
CA PRO A 81 -3.08 2.04 15.34
C PRO A 81 -2.03 2.78 16.17
N SER A 82 -0.77 2.38 16.02
CA SER A 82 0.34 3.09 16.65
C SER A 82 0.50 4.49 16.07
N LYS A 83 0.87 5.47 16.90
CA LYS A 83 1.20 6.80 16.39
C LYS A 83 2.53 6.75 15.64
N MET A 84 2.52 7.19 14.38
CA MET A 84 3.72 7.42 13.59
C MET A 84 3.94 8.92 13.50
N GLY A 85 4.91 9.44 14.24
CA GLY A 85 5.32 10.85 14.14
C GLY A 85 6.32 10.98 13.00
N LEU A 86 5.82 11.31 11.81
CA LEU A 86 6.66 11.66 10.65
C LEU A 86 6.80 13.18 10.57
N THR A 87 7.99 13.67 10.20
CA THR A 87 8.12 15.04 9.69
C THR A 87 7.51 15.14 8.28
N PRO A 88 7.24 16.36 7.78
CA PRO A 88 6.83 16.55 6.38
C PRO A 88 7.81 15.94 5.38
N GLU A 89 9.11 16.06 5.63
CA GLU A 89 10.18 15.53 4.76
C GLU A 89 10.20 13.99 4.77
N GLU A 90 10.02 13.38 5.94
CA GLU A 90 9.90 11.92 6.05
C GLU A 90 8.64 11.42 5.32
N LEU A 91 7.52 12.14 5.40
CA LEU A 91 6.31 11.80 4.66
C LEU A 91 6.53 11.87 3.14
N GLU A 92 7.17 12.93 2.63
CA GLU A 92 7.49 13.05 1.20
C GLU A 92 8.44 11.94 0.74
N LEU A 93 9.45 11.60 1.55
CA LEU A 93 10.37 10.51 1.26
C LEU A 93 9.61 9.20 1.06
N LEU A 94 8.74 8.83 2.01
CA LEU A 94 7.99 7.57 1.91
C LEU A 94 6.97 7.57 0.78
N ALA A 95 6.36 8.73 0.48
CA ALA A 95 5.43 8.86 -0.64
C ALA A 95 6.15 8.68 -1.98
N ARG A 96 7.34 9.27 -2.15
CA ARG A 96 8.18 9.02 -3.32
C ARG A 96 8.57 7.54 -3.43
N MET A 97 8.95 6.89 -2.32
CA MET A 97 9.25 5.45 -2.33
C MET A 97 8.06 4.60 -2.79
N GLU A 98 6.82 5.00 -2.44
CA GLU A 98 5.61 4.32 -2.92
C GLU A 98 5.40 4.52 -4.43
N HIS A 99 5.56 5.75 -4.92
CA HIS A 99 5.48 6.03 -6.36
C HIS A 99 6.54 5.27 -7.15
N ASP A 100 7.80 5.28 -6.69
CA ASP A 100 8.91 4.59 -7.35
C ASP A 100 8.66 3.07 -7.42
N ARG A 101 8.09 2.49 -6.36
CA ARG A 101 7.65 1.09 -6.37
C ARG A 101 6.60 0.85 -7.45
N TRP A 102 5.54 1.66 -7.47
CA TRP A 102 4.45 1.52 -8.44
C TRP A 102 4.93 1.73 -9.88
N LEU A 103 5.79 2.73 -10.11
CA LEU A 103 6.43 3.03 -11.39
C LEU A 103 7.25 1.83 -11.87
N ALA A 104 8.06 1.22 -11.00
CA ALA A 104 8.86 0.04 -11.30
C ALA A 104 8.00 -1.19 -11.59
N GLU A 105 6.93 -1.41 -10.81
CA GLU A 105 5.95 -2.48 -11.04
C GLU A 105 5.33 -2.35 -12.44
N LYS A 106 4.78 -1.17 -12.77
CA LYS A 106 4.10 -0.93 -14.04
C LYS A 106 5.07 -1.02 -15.22
N THR A 107 6.26 -0.47 -15.09
CA THR A 107 7.31 -0.58 -16.12
C THR A 107 7.66 -2.04 -16.39
N ARG A 108 7.86 -2.85 -15.35
CA ARG A 108 8.14 -4.30 -15.50
C ARG A 108 6.98 -5.06 -16.14
N ALA A 109 5.75 -4.64 -15.88
CA ALA A 109 4.55 -5.19 -16.52
C ALA A 109 4.34 -4.68 -17.98
N GLY A 110 5.27 -3.91 -18.53
CA GLY A 110 5.27 -3.43 -19.91
C GLY A 110 4.39 -2.18 -20.12
N TRP A 111 4.04 -1.47 -19.06
CA TRP A 111 3.39 -0.17 -19.18
C TRP A 111 4.40 0.91 -19.54
N ARG A 112 3.91 1.92 -20.26
CA ARG A 112 4.68 3.09 -20.68
C ARG A 112 3.88 4.36 -20.52
N TYR A 113 4.57 5.49 -20.44
CA TYR A 113 3.93 6.80 -20.44
C TYR A 113 3.01 6.96 -21.67
N GLY A 114 1.82 7.51 -21.44
CA GLY A 114 0.91 7.90 -22.50
C GLY A 114 -0.34 8.58 -21.96
N VAL A 115 -0.87 9.51 -22.76
CA VAL A 115 -2.07 10.29 -22.48
C VAL A 115 -2.97 10.21 -23.72
N PRO A 116 -4.25 9.80 -23.61
CA PRO A 116 -4.93 9.37 -22.39
C PRO A 116 -4.44 7.99 -21.88
N ARG A 117 -4.86 7.62 -20.67
CA ARG A 117 -4.71 6.24 -20.18
C ARG A 117 -5.38 5.27 -21.15
N ASP A 118 -4.67 4.21 -21.52
CA ASP A 118 -5.14 3.16 -22.42
C ASP A 118 -4.65 1.80 -21.89
N ASP A 119 -5.51 1.08 -21.17
CA ASP A 119 -5.14 -0.19 -20.52
C ASP A 119 -4.82 -1.28 -21.56
N ALA A 120 -5.45 -1.25 -22.74
CA ALA A 120 -5.21 -2.23 -23.80
C ALA A 120 -3.82 -2.06 -24.42
N LYS A 121 -3.35 -0.80 -24.57
CA LYS A 121 -2.00 -0.48 -25.03
C LYS A 121 -0.98 -0.28 -23.90
N LYS A 122 -1.39 -0.50 -22.65
CA LYS A 122 -0.61 -0.28 -21.43
C LYS A 122 0.00 1.13 -21.35
N LEU A 123 -0.82 2.15 -21.61
CA LEU A 123 -0.44 3.55 -21.46
C LEU A 123 -0.99 4.12 -20.16
N HIS A 124 -0.15 4.80 -19.36
CA HIS A 124 -0.60 5.48 -18.15
C HIS A 124 0.04 6.87 -18.01
N PRO A 125 -0.73 7.93 -17.68
CA PRO A 125 -0.23 9.30 -17.60
C PRO A 125 0.77 9.50 -16.46
N CYS A 126 0.61 8.77 -15.35
CA CYS A 126 1.46 8.90 -14.16
C CYS A 126 2.82 8.18 -14.26
N LEU A 127 3.17 7.57 -15.40
CA LEU A 127 4.50 6.95 -15.58
C LEU A 127 5.55 8.01 -15.89
N VAL A 128 5.75 8.91 -14.93
CA VAL A 128 6.66 10.05 -14.97
C VAL A 128 7.47 10.13 -13.67
N PRO A 129 8.61 10.84 -13.65
CA PRO A 129 9.34 11.12 -12.41
C PRO A 129 8.47 11.84 -11.37
N TRP A 130 8.78 11.65 -10.08
CA TRP A 130 8.04 12.25 -8.96
C TRP A 130 7.84 13.76 -9.11
N GLU A 131 8.84 14.48 -9.60
CA GLU A 131 8.81 15.94 -9.78
C GLU A 131 7.75 16.39 -10.79
N GLN A 132 7.39 15.51 -11.73
CA GLN A 132 6.41 15.77 -12.80
C GLN A 132 5.04 15.18 -12.47
N LEU A 133 4.91 14.42 -11.38
CA LEU A 133 3.65 13.82 -10.97
C LEU A 133 2.67 14.92 -10.50
N PRO A 134 1.40 14.93 -10.97
CA PRO A 134 0.40 15.87 -10.47
C PRO A 134 0.22 15.77 -8.95
N GLU A 135 -0.03 16.89 -8.27
CA GLU A 135 -0.15 16.88 -6.80
C GLU A 135 -1.31 16.02 -6.29
N GLU A 136 -2.39 15.90 -7.06
CA GLU A 136 -3.50 15.00 -6.73
C GLU A 136 -3.09 13.52 -6.74
N GLU A 137 -2.11 13.15 -7.56
CA GLU A 137 -1.57 11.80 -7.63
C GLU A 137 -0.55 11.58 -6.50
N LYS A 138 0.36 12.54 -6.24
CA LYS A 138 1.26 12.49 -5.08
C LYS A 138 0.51 12.37 -3.76
N GLU A 139 -0.63 13.03 -3.63
CA GLU A 139 -1.46 12.92 -2.43
C GLU A 139 -2.01 11.51 -2.22
N LYS A 140 -2.21 10.70 -3.28
CA LYS A 140 -2.57 9.28 -3.11
C LYS A 140 -1.43 8.48 -2.50
N ASP A 141 -0.18 8.74 -2.90
CA ASP A 141 1.00 8.12 -2.29
C ASP A 141 1.18 8.54 -0.82
N ARG A 142 1.01 9.83 -0.53
CA ARG A 142 0.99 10.33 0.87
C ARG A 142 -0.12 9.66 1.69
N GLN A 143 -1.31 9.48 1.13
CA GLN A 143 -2.40 8.78 1.79
C GLN A 143 -2.06 7.32 2.07
N ALA A 144 -1.42 6.62 1.12
CA ALA A 144 -0.97 5.26 1.32
C ALA A 144 0.01 5.16 2.51
N VAL A 145 0.96 6.10 2.62
CA VAL A 145 1.90 6.18 3.75
C VAL A 145 1.17 6.43 5.07
N ARG A 146 0.26 7.43 5.12
CA ARG A 146 -0.49 7.76 6.34
C ARG A 146 -1.36 6.61 6.84
N GLN A 147 -1.73 5.66 5.97
CA GLN A 147 -2.54 4.50 6.34
C GLN A 147 -1.74 3.37 6.98
N ILE A 148 -0.40 3.33 6.83
CA ILE A 148 0.46 2.24 7.30
C ILE A 148 0.15 1.82 8.76
N PRO A 149 0.03 2.74 9.75
CA PRO A 149 -0.30 2.32 11.11
C PRO A 149 -1.62 1.55 11.24
N GLY A 150 -2.64 1.96 10.49
CA GLY A 150 -3.94 1.30 10.50
C GLY A 150 -3.93 -0.06 9.80
N LEU A 151 -3.14 -0.18 8.73
CA LEU A 151 -2.92 -1.45 8.03
C LEU A 151 -2.25 -2.47 8.95
N LEU A 152 -1.19 -2.05 9.64
CA LEU A 152 -0.47 -2.90 10.60
C LEU A 152 -1.37 -3.34 11.76
N ALA A 153 -2.17 -2.43 12.33
CA ALA A 153 -3.10 -2.77 13.39
C ALA A 153 -4.12 -3.83 12.94
N ALA A 154 -4.67 -3.71 11.72
CA ALA A 154 -5.57 -4.70 11.14
C ALA A 154 -4.91 -6.08 10.93
N ALA A 155 -3.57 -6.11 10.81
CA ALA A 155 -2.78 -7.33 10.71
C ALA A 155 -2.19 -7.81 12.05
N HIS A 156 -2.61 -7.23 13.19
CA HIS A 156 -2.07 -7.52 14.53
C HIS A 156 -0.56 -7.21 14.66
N LEU A 157 -0.14 -6.12 14.03
CA LEU A 157 1.22 -5.59 14.04
C LEU A 157 1.23 -4.16 14.59
N LYS A 158 2.38 -3.76 15.14
CA LYS A 158 2.62 -2.38 15.57
C LYS A 158 4.02 -1.92 15.19
N ILE A 159 4.17 -0.61 15.02
CA ILE A 159 5.49 0.00 14.81
C ILE A 159 6.20 0.25 16.15
N TYR A 160 7.51 0.36 16.11
CA TYR A 160 8.36 0.86 17.19
C TYR A 160 9.51 1.69 16.61
N LYS A 161 10.01 2.69 17.34
CA LYS A 161 11.19 3.46 16.91
C LYS A 161 12.45 2.61 17.01
N LEU A 162 13.28 2.67 15.98
CA LEU A 162 14.66 2.21 16.01
C LEU A 162 15.45 3.29 16.77
N GLY A 163 16.20 2.88 17.79
CA GLY A 163 16.97 3.77 18.66
C GLY A 163 18.19 4.38 17.98
#